data_AF-A0A2M9T4Y0-F1
#
_entry.id   AF-A0A2M9T4Y0-F1
#
_cell.length_a   1.000
_cell.length_b   1.000
_cell.length_c   1.000
_cell.angle_alpha   90.00
_cell.angle_beta   90.00
_cell.angle_gamma   90.00
#
_symmetry.space_group_name_H-M   'P 1'
#
loop_
_entity.id
_entity.type
_entity.pdbx_description
1 polymer ?
#
loop_
_entity_poly.entity_id
_entity_poly.type
_entity_poly.pdbx_seq_one_letter_code
_entity_poly.pdbx_strand_id
1 'polypeptide(L)' 'MKWNARSKCQKEGKGARDVVLEFGGVRWEPGAYVYADADGVVVAREDLSAKNG' A
#
# COMPACT_ATOMS: atom_id res chain seq x y z
N MET A 1 -13.55 34.99 4.05
CA MET A 1 -12.88 33.79 4.60
C MET A 1 -12.20 33.04 3.46
N LYS A 2 -10.87 32.96 3.45
CA LYS A 2 -10.09 32.39 2.32
C LYS A 2 -9.37 31.13 2.81
N TRP A 3 -9.85 29.96 2.43
CA TRP A 3 -9.21 28.68 2.74
C TRP A 3 -7.97 28.50 1.87
N ASN A 4 -6.78 28.53 2.48
CA ASN A 4 -5.52 28.19 1.84
C ASN A 4 -5.14 26.75 2.24
N ALA A 5 -5.88 25.75 1.77
CA ALA A 5 -5.52 24.36 1.98
C ALA A 5 -4.36 23.99 1.05
N ARG A 6 -3.12 24.24 1.51
CA ARG A 6 -1.91 23.73 0.86
C ARG A 6 -1.25 22.73 1.78
N SER A 7 -1.91 21.59 1.97
CA SER A 7 -1.26 20.36 2.44
C SER A 7 -0.41 19.82 1.30
N LYS A 8 0.65 20.54 0.93
CA LYS A 8 1.63 20.04 -0.03
C LYS A 8 2.40 18.94 0.68
N CYS A 9 2.25 17.71 0.19
CA CYS A 9 3.21 16.64 0.44
C CYS A 9 4.62 17.24 0.41
N GLN A 10 5.34 17.18 1.53
CA GLN A 10 6.72 17.60 1.62
C GLN A 10 7.53 16.60 0.80
N LYS A 11 7.75 16.94 -0.48
CA LYS A 11 8.59 16.17 -1.40
C LYS A 11 10.06 16.40 -1.08
N GLU A 12 10.47 16.17 0.17
CA GLU A 12 11.86 16.28 0.62
C GLU A 12 12.70 15.05 0.24
N GLY A 13 12.15 14.11 -0.55
CA GLY A 13 12.80 12.83 -0.83
C GLY A 13 12.95 11.93 0.39
N LYS A 14 12.35 12.32 1.53
CA LYS A 14 12.32 11.53 2.76
C LYS A 14 11.28 10.41 2.60
N GLY A 15 11.78 9.19 2.44
CA GLY A 15 10.98 7.97 2.34
C GLY A 15 11.86 6.80 1.92
N ALA A 16 11.63 5.64 2.52
CA ALA A 16 12.30 4.41 2.12
C ALA A 16 11.42 3.67 1.11
N ARG A 17 12.04 3.15 0.04
CA ARG A 17 11.41 2.21 -0.90
C ARG A 17 11.86 0.80 -0.56
N ASP A 18 11.07 -0.19 -0.99
CA ASP A 18 11.41 -1.62 -0.85
C ASP A 18 11.64 -2.07 0.60
N VAL A 19 10.97 -1.41 1.55
CA VAL A 19 10.95 -1.80 2.96
C VAL A 19 9.65 -2.50 3.29
N VAL A 20 9.71 -3.42 4.25
CA VAL A 20 8.50 -4.01 4.81
C VAL A 20 7.73 -2.92 5.57
N LEU A 21 6.44 -2.78 5.27
CA LEU A 21 5.54 -1.88 5.97
C LEU A 21 4.59 -2.70 6.84
N GLU A 22 4.25 -2.20 8.03
CA GLU A 22 3.29 -2.87 8.92
C GLU A 22 2.25 -1.84 9.34
N PHE A 23 1.04 -1.96 8.78
CA PHE A 23 -0.08 -1.07 9.09
C PHE A 23 -1.41 -1.78 8.82
N GLY A 24 -2.47 -1.33 9.49
CA GLY A 24 -3.79 -1.95 9.41
C GLY A 24 -3.83 -3.40 9.92
N GLY A 25 -2.86 -3.77 10.78
CA GLY A 25 -2.69 -5.15 11.25
C GLY A 25 -2.12 -6.11 10.19
N VAL A 26 -1.69 -5.59 9.04
CA VAL A 26 -1.16 -6.37 7.92
C VAL A 26 0.32 -6.05 7.71
N ARG A 27 1.10 -7.08 7.37
CA ARG A 27 2.51 -6.97 6.97
C ARG A 27 2.59 -6.92 5.44
N TRP A 28 3.17 -5.85 4.93
CA TRP A 28 3.29 -5.52 3.51
C TRP A 28 4.74 -5.73 3.11
N GLU A 29 5.00 -6.81 2.37
CA GLU A 29 6.34 -7.15 1.93
C GLU A 29 6.52 -6.76 0.45
N PRO A 30 7.65 -6.15 0.06
CA PRO A 30 7.96 -5.94 -1.35
C PRO A 30 7.89 -7.27 -2.13
N GLY A 31 7.14 -7.30 -3.24
CA GLY A 31 6.90 -8.51 -4.04
C GLY A 31 5.64 -9.29 -3.67
N ALA A 32 4.94 -8.93 -2.59
CA ALA A 32 3.62 -9.46 -2.30
C ALA A 32 2.55 -8.89 -3.24
N TYR A 33 1.48 -9.66 -3.45
CA TYR A 33 0.31 -9.30 -4.23
C TYR A 33 -0.77 -8.76 -3.30
N VAL A 34 -1.45 -7.69 -3.71
CA VAL A 34 -2.58 -7.11 -2.98
C VAL A 34 -3.83 -7.17 -3.84
N TYR A 35 -4.93 -7.64 -3.25
CA TYR A 35 -6.25 -7.69 -3.85
C TYR A 35 -7.18 -6.81 -3.01
N ALA A 36 -7.91 -5.89 -3.64
CA ALA A 36 -8.79 -4.96 -2.95
C ALA A 36 -10.13 -4.84 -3.68
N ASP A 37 -11.22 -4.93 -2.93
CA ASP A 37 -12.59 -4.79 -3.40
C ASP A 37 -13.42 -3.90 -2.44
N ALA A 38 -14.75 -3.94 -2.58
CA ALA A 38 -15.66 -3.16 -1.75
C ALA A 38 -15.76 -3.68 -0.30
N ASP A 39 -15.49 -4.96 -0.07
CA ASP A 39 -15.58 -5.62 1.22
C ASP A 39 -14.27 -5.49 2.01
N GLY A 40 -13.11 -5.48 1.32
CA GLY A 40 -11.84 -5.29 2.00
C GLY A 40 -10.59 -5.40 1.14
N VAL A 41 -9.46 -5.63 1.83
CA VAL A 41 -8.12 -5.74 1.25
C VAL A 41 -7.45 -7.00 1.77
N VAL A 42 -6.86 -7.78 0.87
CA VAL A 42 -6.14 -9.02 1.14
C VAL A 42 -4.73 -8.93 0.56
N VAL A 43 -3.73 -9.37 1.32
CA VAL A 43 -2.33 -9.46 0.88
C VAL A 43 -1.92 -10.93 0.80
N ALA A 44 -1.37 -11.33 -0.35
CA ALA A 44 -0.88 -12.67 -0.62
C ALA A 44 0.61 -12.63 -0.99
N ARG A 45 1.36 -13.65 -0.60
CA ARG A 45 2.80 -13.75 -0.92
C ARG A 45 3.08 -14.28 -2.32
N GLU A 46 2.05 -14.77 -2.99
CA GLU A 46 2.06 -15.38 -4.31
C GLU A 46 0.87 -14.86 -5.11
N ASP A 47 0.98 -14.88 -6.43
CA ASP A 47 -0.14 -14.52 -7.29
C ASP A 47 -1.23 -15.61 -7.21
N LEU A 48 -2.41 -15.20 -6.77
CA LEU A 48 -3.58 -16.06 -6.66
C LEU A 48 -4.41 -16.07 -7.95
N SER A 49 -4.15 -15.14 -8.89
CA SER A 49 -4.86 -15.04 -10.17
C SER A 49 -4.40 -16.09 -11.18
N ALA A 50 -3.12 -16.45 -11.15
CA ALA A 50 -2.48 -17.39 -12.08
C ALA A 50 -2.47 -18.85 -11.58
N LYS A 51 -3.36 -19.24 -10.65
CA LYS A 51 -3.43 -20.64 -10.20
C LYS A 51 -3.98 -21.55 -11.30
N ASN A 52 -3.07 -22.16 -12.06
CA ASN A 52 -3.30 -23.43 -12.74
C ASN A 52 -3.27 -24.53 -11.67
N GLY A 53 -4.43 -24.82 -11.06
CA GLY A 53 -4.60 -25.90 -10.10
C GLY A 53 -5.85 -26.69 -10.43
#